data_AF-A0A7X1LBY0-F1
#
_entry.id   AF-A0A7X1LBY0-F1
#
_cell.length_a   1.000
_cell.length_b   1.000
_cell.length_c   1.000
_cell.angle_alpha   90.00
_cell.angle_beta   90.00
_cell.angle_gamma   90.00
#
_symmetry.space_group_name_H-M   'P 1'
#
loop_
_entity.id
_entity.type
_entity.pdbx_description
1 polymer ?
#
loop_
_entity_poly.entity_id
_entity_poly.type
_entity_poly.pdbx_seq_one_letter_code
_entity_poly.pdbx_strand_id
1 'polypeptide(L)'
;MNIIDGMVLESGVILKFKSGRSLIYDDFLYFNFFEARGTVDNPVILDGDTGTPGSWGGLYLGGYFRIDHCSILNGGEFLLPDASEKANVVYAYNGPGNNGNRMHNSTVANSAGYGIVQEFITEDYDFLDPAKNNIFTDNALGDFIKVRE
;
A
#
# COMPACT_ATOMS: atom_id res chain seq x y z
N MET A 1 -21.83 14.37 -18.32
CA MET A 1 -21.47 14.31 -16.89
C MET A 1 -20.39 13.25 -16.79
N ASN A 2 -19.12 13.66 -16.72
CA ASN A 2 -18.02 12.71 -16.51
C ASN A 2 -17.97 12.44 -15.02
N ILE A 3 -18.52 11.31 -14.61
CA ILE A 3 -18.32 10.80 -13.25
C ILE A 3 -16.99 10.05 -13.32
N ILE A 4 -16.00 10.60 -12.65
CA ILE A 4 -14.76 9.89 -12.35
C ILE A 4 -15.12 8.85 -11.28
N ASP A 5 -15.10 7.56 -11.61
CA ASP A 5 -15.32 6.46 -10.67
C ASP A 5 -13.95 5.92 -10.23
N GLY A 6 -13.39 6.49 -9.16
CA GLY A 6 -12.25 5.91 -8.45
C GLY A 6 -12.66 4.72 -7.58
N MET A 7 -11.69 3.90 -7.16
CA MET A 7 -11.94 2.82 -6.19
C MET A 7 -11.85 3.38 -4.77
N VAL A 8 -12.94 3.29 -4.00
CA VAL A 8 -12.99 3.76 -2.61
C VAL A 8 -13.33 2.62 -1.65
N LEU A 9 -12.50 2.44 -0.63
CA LEU A 9 -12.78 1.63 0.55
C LEU A 9 -13.19 2.56 1.69
N GLU A 10 -14.45 2.48 2.09
CA GLU A 10 -14.98 3.28 3.20
C GLU A 10 -14.60 2.69 4.57
N SER A 11 -14.67 3.50 5.62
CA SER A 11 -14.30 3.13 6.98
C SER A 11 -14.96 1.81 7.44
N GLY A 12 -14.20 0.95 8.11
CA GLY A 12 -14.68 -0.35 8.59
C GLY A 12 -14.72 -1.46 7.53
N VAL A 13 -14.33 -1.18 6.28
CA VAL A 13 -14.13 -2.23 5.27
C VAL A 13 -12.99 -3.16 5.68
N ILE A 14 -13.24 -4.47 5.57
CA ILE A 14 -12.25 -5.52 5.80
C ILE A 14 -12.13 -6.36 4.53
N LEU A 15 -10.94 -6.39 3.93
CA LEU A 15 -10.59 -7.23 2.80
C LEU A 15 -9.67 -8.35 3.27
N LYS A 16 -10.11 -9.60 3.05
CA LYS A 16 -9.34 -10.81 3.33
C LYS A 16 -8.92 -11.51 2.04
N PHE A 17 -7.61 -11.63 1.84
CA PHE A 17 -7.03 -12.18 0.63
C PHE A 17 -6.58 -13.63 0.86
N LYS A 18 -6.92 -14.52 -0.07
CA LYS A 18 -6.40 -15.88 -0.09
C LYS A 18 -4.98 -15.90 -0.63
N SER A 19 -4.21 -16.93 -0.29
CA SER A 19 -2.91 -17.23 -0.93
C SER A 19 -3.00 -17.18 -2.46
N GLY A 20 -1.96 -16.66 -3.08
CA GLY A 20 -1.86 -16.42 -4.52
C GLY A 20 -2.62 -15.17 -5.00
N ARG A 21 -3.17 -14.34 -4.11
CA ARG A 21 -3.92 -13.12 -4.47
C ARG A 21 -3.23 -11.86 -3.97
N SER A 22 -3.43 -10.78 -4.70
CA SER A 22 -2.95 -9.43 -4.39
C SER A 22 -4.03 -8.41 -4.77
N LEU A 23 -3.89 -7.18 -4.26
CA LEU A 23 -4.65 -6.04 -4.76
C LEU A 23 -3.72 -5.20 -5.62
N ILE A 24 -4.06 -5.06 -6.90
CA ILE A 24 -3.27 -4.28 -7.86
C ILE A 24 -4.08 -3.07 -8.27
N TYR A 25 -3.58 -1.88 -7.93
CA TYR A 25 -4.06 -0.64 -8.48
C TYR A 25 -2.99 -0.05 -9.39
N ASP A 26 -3.18 -0.20 -10.69
CA ASP A 26 -2.20 0.17 -11.72
C ASP A 26 -2.87 1.05 -12.79
N ASP A 27 -3.20 2.29 -12.39
CA ASP A 27 -3.79 3.26 -13.31
C ASP A 27 -2.94 4.54 -13.36
N PHE A 28 -2.30 4.75 -14.51
CA PHE A 28 -1.46 5.91 -14.79
C PHE A 28 -2.26 7.10 -15.34
N LEU A 29 -3.57 6.97 -15.57
CA LEU A 29 -4.41 8.06 -16.05
C LEU A 29 -4.83 8.94 -14.87
N TYR A 30 -4.54 10.25 -14.98
CA TYR A 30 -4.78 11.29 -13.95
C TYR A 30 -6.18 11.40 -13.38
N PHE A 31 -7.16 10.69 -13.94
CA PHE A 31 -8.54 10.80 -13.53
C PHE A 31 -8.97 9.72 -12.54
N ASN A 32 -8.28 8.59 -12.40
CA ASN A 32 -8.69 7.57 -11.44
C ASN A 32 -7.84 7.60 -10.17
N PHE A 33 -8.43 7.16 -9.05
CA PHE A 33 -7.75 7.11 -7.76
C PHE A 33 -8.12 5.84 -6.98
N PHE A 34 -7.23 5.44 -6.09
CA PHE A 34 -7.50 4.51 -5.00
C PHE A 34 -7.56 5.25 -3.67
N GLU A 35 -8.70 5.24 -2.98
CA GLU A 35 -8.78 5.79 -1.63
C GLU A 35 -9.22 4.73 -0.62
N ALA A 36 -8.51 4.66 0.49
CA ALA A 36 -8.90 3.89 1.66
C ALA A 36 -9.08 4.86 2.84
N ARG A 37 -10.35 5.06 3.23
CA ARG A 37 -10.79 6.11 4.15
C ARG A 37 -11.17 5.54 5.50
N GLY A 38 -10.18 4.99 6.21
CA GLY A 38 -10.38 4.56 7.57
C GLY A 38 -10.64 5.71 8.53
N THR A 39 -11.03 5.37 9.75
CA THR A 39 -11.02 6.28 10.89
C THR A 39 -10.39 5.59 12.09
N VAL A 40 -10.01 6.34 13.13
CA VAL A 40 -9.49 5.78 14.39
C VAL A 40 -10.40 4.68 14.94
N ASP A 41 -11.72 4.91 14.93
CA ASP A 41 -12.70 3.98 15.49
C ASP A 41 -13.06 2.84 14.54
N ASN A 42 -12.94 3.06 13.22
CA ASN A 42 -13.30 2.10 12.18
C ASN A 42 -12.23 2.09 11.07
N PRO A 43 -11.05 1.49 11.33
CA PRO A 43 -10.00 1.43 10.34
C PRO A 43 -10.42 0.55 9.15
N VAL A 44 -9.80 0.79 7.99
CA VAL A 44 -9.88 -0.14 6.85
C VAL A 44 -8.80 -1.20 7.02
N ILE A 45 -9.13 -2.49 6.83
CA ILE A 45 -8.19 -3.60 7.05
C ILE A 45 -7.97 -4.36 5.74
N LEU A 46 -6.71 -4.49 5.33
CA LEU A 46 -6.26 -5.32 4.22
C LEU A 46 -5.33 -6.39 4.79
N ASP A 47 -5.72 -7.65 4.69
CA ASP A 47 -5.03 -8.73 5.38
C ASP A 47 -5.18 -10.07 4.65
N GLY A 48 -4.26 -11.01 4.87
CA GLY A 48 -4.42 -12.38 4.45
C GLY A 48 -5.49 -13.11 5.26
N ASP A 49 -6.13 -14.11 4.65
CA ASP A 49 -7.19 -14.88 5.28
C ASP A 49 -6.68 -15.78 6.42
N THR A 50 -5.43 -16.25 6.34
CA THR A 50 -4.80 -17.03 7.41
C THR A 50 -4.14 -16.17 8.50
N GLY A 51 -3.96 -14.86 8.27
CA GLY A 51 -3.38 -13.93 9.25
C GLY A 51 -1.92 -14.20 9.61
N THR A 52 -1.14 -14.77 8.68
CA THR A 52 0.29 -15.09 8.86
C THR A 52 1.15 -14.36 7.81
N PRO A 53 2.43 -14.04 8.10
CA PRO A 53 3.30 -13.38 7.12
C PRO A 53 3.32 -14.07 5.78
N GLY A 54 3.18 -13.31 4.68
CA GLY A 54 3.19 -13.86 3.33
C GLY A 54 1.99 -14.75 3.01
N SER A 55 0.85 -14.54 3.64
CA SER A 55 -0.41 -15.26 3.34
C SER A 55 -1.12 -14.74 2.10
N TRP A 56 -0.68 -13.60 1.57
CA TRP A 56 -1.12 -13.02 0.31
C TRP A 56 0.00 -12.17 -0.31
N GLY A 57 -0.18 -11.77 -1.56
CA GLY A 57 0.83 -11.05 -2.35
C GLY A 57 1.10 -9.62 -1.90
N GLY A 58 0.13 -8.94 -1.27
CA GLY A 58 0.24 -7.52 -0.89
C GLY A 58 -0.49 -6.57 -1.83
N LEU A 59 -0.31 -5.28 -1.58
CA LEU A 59 -0.91 -4.15 -2.28
C LEU A 59 0.10 -3.50 -3.22
N TYR A 60 -0.22 -3.39 -4.50
CA TYR A 60 0.55 -2.63 -5.49
C TYR A 60 -0.15 -1.31 -5.81
N LEU A 61 0.61 -0.20 -5.78
CA LEU A 61 0.15 1.16 -6.04
C LEU A 61 0.98 1.79 -7.17
N GLY A 62 0.47 1.69 -8.40
CA GLY A 62 1.03 2.27 -9.62
C GLY A 62 0.32 3.55 -10.10
N GLY A 63 -0.60 4.10 -9.30
CA GLY A 63 -1.42 5.28 -9.65
C GLY A 63 -1.57 6.30 -8.52
N TYR A 64 -2.57 7.17 -8.64
CA TYR A 64 -2.95 8.10 -7.56
C TYR A 64 -3.66 7.38 -6.41
N PHE A 65 -3.25 7.63 -5.16
CA PHE A 65 -3.91 7.06 -3.99
C PHE A 65 -3.91 7.95 -2.75
N ARG A 66 -4.88 7.73 -1.86
CA ARG A 66 -4.83 8.21 -0.46
C ARG A 66 -5.27 7.12 0.49
N ILE A 67 -4.41 6.82 1.46
CA ILE A 67 -4.65 5.81 2.48
C ILE A 67 -4.55 6.48 3.84
N ASP A 68 -5.59 6.36 4.66
CA ASP A 68 -5.63 6.97 5.99
C ASP A 68 -6.32 6.03 6.99
N HIS A 69 -5.75 5.89 8.20
CA HIS A 69 -6.26 5.00 9.25
C HIS A 69 -6.52 3.56 8.78
N CYS A 70 -5.54 2.97 8.09
CA CYS A 70 -5.64 1.62 7.55
C CYS A 70 -4.68 0.65 8.26
N SER A 71 -4.99 -0.65 8.21
CA SER A 71 -4.08 -1.73 8.62
C SER A 71 -3.79 -2.61 7.40
N ILE A 72 -2.53 -2.65 6.96
CA ILE A 72 -2.07 -3.50 5.86
C ILE A 72 -1.14 -4.55 6.45
N LEU A 73 -1.61 -5.80 6.45
CA LEU A 73 -1.06 -6.87 7.27
C LEU A 73 -0.71 -8.10 6.44
N ASN A 74 0.30 -8.87 6.85
CA ASN A 74 0.49 -10.28 6.46
C ASN A 74 0.73 -10.56 4.96
N GLY A 75 1.11 -9.56 4.17
CA GLY A 75 1.47 -9.67 2.76
C GLY A 75 2.91 -10.12 2.52
N GLY A 76 3.34 -10.06 1.26
CA GLY A 76 4.71 -10.43 0.85
C GLY A 76 4.90 -11.92 0.51
N GLU A 77 3.87 -12.63 0.03
CA GLU A 77 4.01 -14.03 -0.42
C GLU A 77 4.98 -14.17 -1.60
N PHE A 78 4.84 -13.29 -2.59
CA PHE A 78 5.60 -13.26 -3.84
C PHE A 78 5.91 -11.80 -4.24
N LEU A 79 6.76 -11.62 -5.26
CA LEU A 79 7.03 -10.30 -5.83
C LEU A 79 5.78 -9.78 -6.55
N LEU A 80 5.31 -8.60 -6.15
CA LEU A 80 4.30 -7.85 -6.89
C LEU A 80 4.89 -7.33 -8.22
N PRO A 81 4.04 -6.89 -9.18
CA PRO A 81 4.52 -6.33 -10.44
C PRO A 81 5.60 -5.26 -10.22
N ASP A 82 6.66 -5.31 -11.03
CA ASP A 82 7.82 -4.40 -11.02
C ASP A 82 8.60 -4.27 -9.70
N ALA A 83 8.21 -5.00 -8.65
CA ALA A 83 8.86 -5.00 -7.36
C ALA A 83 10.17 -5.81 -7.38
N SER A 84 11.21 -5.22 -6.82
CA SER A 84 12.51 -5.83 -6.58
C SER A 84 12.51 -6.72 -5.32
N GLU A 85 11.64 -6.40 -4.36
CA GLU A 85 11.54 -7.08 -3.07
C GLU A 85 10.08 -7.39 -2.73
N LYS A 86 9.86 -8.44 -1.92
CA LYS A 86 8.52 -8.77 -1.41
C LYS A 86 8.09 -7.72 -0.38
N ALA A 87 6.81 -7.37 -0.35
CA ALA A 87 6.31 -6.40 0.63
C ALA A 87 4.82 -6.52 0.93
N ASN A 88 4.39 -5.87 2.02
CA ASN A 88 2.97 -5.57 2.21
C ASN A 88 2.47 -4.57 1.17
N VAL A 89 3.27 -3.53 0.89
CA VAL A 89 2.93 -2.48 -0.07
C VAL A 89 4.10 -2.25 -1.02
N VAL A 90 3.80 -2.18 -2.31
CA VAL A 90 4.72 -1.71 -3.34
C VAL A 90 4.20 -0.38 -3.87
N TYR A 91 5.00 0.67 -3.71
CA TYR A 91 4.77 1.97 -4.32
C TYR A 91 5.60 2.08 -5.60
N ALA A 92 4.92 2.11 -6.74
CA ALA A 92 5.52 2.03 -8.06
C ALA A 92 4.99 3.10 -9.03
N TYR A 93 4.47 4.23 -8.51
CA TYR A 93 4.10 5.35 -9.37
C TYR A 93 5.32 6.13 -9.87
N ASN A 94 5.40 6.34 -11.18
CA ASN A 94 6.48 7.08 -11.86
C ASN A 94 5.95 8.24 -12.74
N GLY A 95 4.81 8.83 -12.38
CA GLY A 95 4.26 9.98 -13.10
C GLY A 95 4.85 11.32 -12.64
N PRO A 96 4.75 12.38 -13.46
CA PRO A 96 5.33 13.69 -13.14
C PRO A 96 4.61 14.42 -12.00
N GLY A 97 5.41 15.03 -11.10
CA GLY A 97 4.97 16.00 -10.10
C GLY A 97 4.67 15.45 -8.70
N ASN A 98 4.52 16.35 -7.72
CA ASN A 98 3.92 16.05 -6.42
C ASN A 98 2.45 15.67 -6.63
N ASN A 99 2.22 14.38 -6.68
CA ASN A 99 0.99 13.71 -7.04
C ASN A 99 -0.05 13.68 -5.89
N GLY A 100 0.26 14.21 -4.70
CA GLY A 100 -0.66 14.19 -3.57
C GLY A 100 -1.04 12.77 -3.12
N ASN A 101 -0.21 11.80 -3.52
CA ASN A 101 -0.22 10.47 -2.93
C ASN A 101 0.11 10.62 -1.44
N ARG A 102 -0.50 9.77 -0.62
CA ARG A 102 -0.23 9.76 0.82
C ARG A 102 -0.70 8.46 1.44
N MET A 103 0.05 8.02 2.44
CA MET A 103 -0.36 6.97 3.36
C MET A 103 -0.05 7.45 4.77
N HIS A 104 -1.08 7.72 5.57
CA HIS A 104 -0.97 8.29 6.91
C HIS A 104 -1.78 7.51 7.93
N ASN A 105 -1.43 7.69 9.21
CA ASN A 105 -2.14 7.16 10.37
C ASN A 105 -2.39 5.64 10.28
N SER A 106 -1.56 4.94 9.52
CA SER A 106 -1.80 3.55 9.15
C SER A 106 -0.76 2.64 9.78
N THR A 107 -1.10 1.35 9.88
CA THR A 107 -0.20 0.31 10.36
C THR A 107 0.19 -0.60 9.19
N VAL A 108 1.49 -0.83 9.02
CA VAL A 108 2.04 -1.79 8.06
C VAL A 108 2.85 -2.84 8.82
N ALA A 109 2.34 -4.06 8.87
CA ALA A 109 2.89 -5.05 9.78
C ALA A 109 2.93 -6.48 9.26
N ASN A 110 3.83 -7.25 9.85
CA ASN A 110 3.92 -8.69 9.68
C ASN A 110 4.13 -9.13 8.21
N SER A 111 4.86 -8.33 7.42
CA SER A 111 5.22 -8.71 6.06
C SER A 111 6.23 -9.86 6.07
N ALA A 112 6.10 -10.79 5.11
CA ALA A 112 7.16 -11.76 4.81
C ALA A 112 8.37 -11.14 4.06
N GLY A 113 8.29 -9.85 3.70
CA GLY A 113 9.39 -9.06 3.17
C GLY A 113 9.50 -7.72 3.89
N TYR A 114 9.50 -6.62 3.13
CA TYR A 114 9.47 -5.26 3.68
C TYR A 114 8.04 -4.80 4.00
N GLY A 115 7.90 -3.81 4.89
CA GLY A 115 6.62 -3.12 5.04
C GLY A 115 6.22 -2.42 3.74
N ILE A 116 7.06 -1.49 3.27
CA ILE A 116 6.90 -0.78 2.00
C ILE A 116 8.17 -0.92 1.14
N VAL A 117 7.98 -1.22 -0.14
CA VAL A 117 9.02 -1.08 -1.17
C VAL A 117 8.64 0.07 -2.09
N GLN A 118 9.55 1.03 -2.26
CA GLN A 118 9.41 2.10 -3.23
C GLN A 118 10.33 1.88 -4.43
N GLU A 119 9.73 1.65 -5.59
CA GLU A 119 10.45 1.33 -6.83
C GLU A 119 10.89 2.56 -7.63
N PHE A 120 10.20 3.70 -7.52
CA PHE A 120 10.53 4.90 -8.30
C PHE A 120 10.74 6.11 -7.41
N ILE A 121 11.56 7.05 -7.90
CA ILE A 121 11.76 8.35 -7.25
C ILE A 121 10.43 9.07 -7.20
N THR A 122 10.13 9.64 -6.04
CA THR A 122 8.98 10.51 -5.85
C THR A 122 9.43 11.78 -5.15
N GLU A 123 8.78 12.90 -5.45
CA GLU A 123 8.88 14.13 -4.66
C GLU A 123 7.93 14.11 -3.44
N ASP A 124 7.19 13.01 -3.26
CA ASP A 124 6.32 12.77 -2.13
C ASP A 124 7.14 12.53 -0.85
N TYR A 125 7.15 13.54 0.02
CA TYR A 125 7.85 13.52 1.30
C TYR A 125 7.36 12.41 2.23
N ASP A 126 6.12 11.94 2.08
CA ASP A 126 5.59 10.85 2.92
C ASP A 126 6.29 9.52 2.63
N PHE A 127 6.79 9.34 1.40
CA PHE A 127 7.55 8.14 1.04
C PHE A 127 9.07 8.35 1.13
N LEU A 128 9.55 9.57 1.44
CA LEU A 128 10.93 9.75 1.87
C LEU A 128 11.17 9.26 3.30
N ASP A 129 10.15 9.29 4.15
CA ASP A 129 10.22 8.81 5.54
C ASP A 129 8.82 8.36 6.04
N PRO A 130 8.31 7.21 5.55
CA PRO A 130 6.94 6.77 5.83
C PRO A 130 6.69 6.46 7.31
N ALA A 131 7.74 6.22 8.09
CA ALA A 131 7.65 5.98 9.53
C ALA A 131 7.23 7.23 10.33
N LYS A 132 7.36 8.44 9.78
CA LYS A 132 6.87 9.67 10.45
C LYS A 132 5.36 9.70 10.60
N ASN A 133 4.64 9.07 9.68
CA ASN A 133 3.18 9.16 9.59
C ASN A 133 2.49 7.81 9.83
N ASN A 134 3.24 6.72 9.98
CA ASN A 134 2.69 5.37 10.07
C ASN A 134 3.43 4.54 11.12
N ILE A 135 2.78 3.48 11.56
CA ILE A 135 3.33 2.50 12.50
C ILE A 135 3.79 1.29 11.70
N PHE A 136 5.03 0.86 11.93
CA PHE A 136 5.56 -0.36 11.36
C PHE A 136 5.94 -1.34 12.47
N THR A 137 5.66 -2.63 12.27
CA THR A 137 6.07 -3.67 13.22
C THR A 137 6.21 -5.02 12.52
N ASP A 138 7.19 -5.81 12.93
CA ASP A 138 7.36 -7.22 12.54
C ASP A 138 7.48 -7.47 11.03
N ASN A 139 8.03 -6.53 10.25
CA ASN A 139 8.31 -6.73 8.83
C ASN A 139 9.67 -7.43 8.65
N ALA A 140 9.69 -8.60 7.99
CA ALA A 140 10.83 -9.54 8.01
C ALA A 140 12.16 -8.96 7.49
N LEU A 141 12.13 -8.10 6.48
CA LEU A 141 13.33 -7.50 5.87
C LEU A 141 13.57 -6.05 6.30
N GLY A 142 12.57 -5.43 6.95
CA GLY A 142 12.60 -4.04 7.39
C GLY A 142 11.31 -3.30 7.07
N ASP A 143 11.18 -2.09 7.60
CA ASP A 143 9.94 -1.32 7.47
C ASP A 143 9.77 -0.68 6.10
N PHE A 144 10.87 -0.20 5.52
CA PHE A 144 10.85 0.54 4.26
C PHE A 144 12.18 0.41 3.52
N ILE A 145 12.12 0.30 2.19
CA ILE A 145 13.27 0.43 1.30
C ILE A 145 12.93 1.27 0.06
N LYS A 146 13.84 2.16 -0.30
CA LYS A 146 13.84 2.88 -1.58
C LYS A 146 14.87 2.23 -2.51
N VAL A 147 14.43 1.79 -3.68
CA VAL A 147 15.22 0.89 -4.53
C VAL A 147 15.89 1.61 -5.69
N ARG A 148 15.19 2.50 -6.40
CA ARG A 148 15.74 3.20 -7.57
C ARG A 148 15.87 4.70 -7.28
N GLU A 149 17.07 5.22 -7.53
CA GLU A 149 17.44 6.63 -7.53
C GLU A 149 17.73 7.15 -8.94
#